data_AF-A0A3M8K8W4-F1
#
_entry.id   AF-A0A3M8K8W4-F1
#
_cell.length_a   1.000
_cell.length_b   1.000
_cell.length_c   1.000
_cell.angle_alpha   90.00
_cell.angle_beta   90.00
_cell.angle_gamma   90.00
#
_symmetry.space_group_name_H-M   'P 1'
#
loop_
_entity.id
_entity.type
_entity.pdbx_description
1 polymer ?
#
loop_
_entity_poly.entity_id
_entity_poly.type
_entity_poly.pdbx_seq_one_letter_code
_entity_poly.pdbx_strand_id
1 'polypeptide(L)'
;MTTFAPSLSRWLSAADSSALLDPWDTPDDLSHASIEDAVCNTDVARTAVLTVTGMPRELRSRVEAAMSVCVPSESQLSIPGTNPLTADWFTSWCRDRSSEAEGHNASVLIGCRQVLTGEAAELELFNQVVSDLAQTHGFIAEVRIVD
;
A
#
# COMPACT_ATOMS: atom_id res chain seq x y z
N MET A 1 1.61 15.91 14.22
CA MET A 1 2.36 14.82 14.88
C MET A 1 1.47 13.60 14.88
N THR A 2 1.52 12.82 13.80
CA THR A 2 0.69 11.63 13.63
C THR A 2 1.46 10.47 14.25
N THR A 3 1.04 10.03 15.42
CA THR A 3 1.67 8.92 16.13
C THR A 3 1.22 7.62 15.49
N PHE A 4 2.02 7.09 14.57
CA PHE A 4 1.82 5.74 14.04
C PHE A 4 2.12 4.70 15.12
N ALA A 5 1.43 3.56 15.07
CA ALA A 5 1.72 2.44 15.95
C ALA A 5 3.21 2.03 15.82
N PRO A 6 3.89 1.65 16.92
CA PRO A 6 5.33 1.40 16.94
C PRO A 6 5.78 0.29 15.97
N SER A 7 4.88 -0.62 15.58
CA SER A 7 5.10 -1.63 14.55
C SER A 7 5.22 -1.02 13.16
N LEU A 8 4.34 -0.08 12.78
CA LEU A 8 4.32 0.59 11.48
C LEU A 8 5.62 1.39 11.24
N SER A 9 6.07 2.14 12.25
CA SER A 9 7.33 2.89 12.19
C SER A 9 8.54 1.99 11.98
N ARG A 10 8.53 0.77 12.57
CA ARG A 10 9.59 -0.22 12.39
C ARG A 10 9.65 -0.75 10.95
N TRP A 11 8.51 -1.01 10.32
CA TRP A 11 8.45 -1.51 8.95
C TRP A 11 8.82 -0.44 7.91
N LEU A 12 8.33 0.79 8.09
CA LEU A 12 8.69 1.92 7.23
C LEU A 12 10.18 2.28 7.34
N SER A 13 10.79 2.08 8.52
CA SER A 13 12.23 2.27 8.74
C SER A 13 13.06 1.06 8.25
N ALA A 14 12.51 -0.16 8.30
CA ALA A 14 13.18 -1.37 7.81
C ALA A 14 13.33 -1.39 6.29
N ALA A 15 12.47 -0.69 5.53
CA ALA A 15 12.64 -0.52 4.08
C ALA A 15 13.95 0.22 3.71
N ASP A 16 14.58 0.93 4.65
CA ASP A 16 15.90 1.55 4.49
C ASP A 16 17.06 0.62 4.90
N SER A 17 16.78 -0.59 5.41
CA SER A 17 17.81 -1.52 5.91
C SER A 17 17.68 -2.91 5.26
N SER A 18 18.59 -3.22 4.33
CA SER A 18 18.85 -4.59 3.90
C SER A 18 19.37 -5.41 5.08
N ALA A 19 18.50 -6.16 5.74
CA ALA A 19 18.88 -7.14 6.76
C ALA A 19 18.27 -8.50 6.44
N LEU A 20 19.15 -9.37 5.93
CA LEU A 20 18.97 -10.82 5.79
C LEU A 20 18.51 -11.45 7.11
N LEU A 21 17.28 -11.96 7.15
CA LEU A 21 16.90 -13.04 8.05
C LEU A 21 16.04 -14.03 7.26
N ASP A 22 16.52 -15.27 7.19
CA ASP A 22 15.88 -16.38 6.49
C ASP A 22 14.54 -16.73 7.19
N PRO A 23 13.40 -16.74 6.46
CA PRO A 23 12.06 -16.76 7.06
C PRO A 23 11.55 -18.13 7.54
N TRP A 24 12.37 -19.18 7.53
CA TRP A 24 11.89 -20.56 7.75
C TRP A 24 12.35 -21.21 9.07
N ASP A 25 12.91 -20.45 10.01
CA ASP A 25 13.33 -20.99 11.31
C ASP A 25 12.55 -20.34 12.47
N THR A 26 11.39 -20.94 12.79
CA THR A 26 10.82 -20.86 14.14
C THR A 26 10.10 -22.19 14.45
N PRO A 27 10.48 -22.89 15.53
CA PRO A 27 9.84 -24.15 15.91
C PRO A 27 8.45 -23.94 16.55
N ASP A 28 7.56 -24.90 16.27
CA ASP A 28 6.30 -25.21 16.96
C ASP A 28 6.42 -25.05 18.48
N ASP A 29 5.74 -24.06 19.07
CA ASP A 29 4.91 -24.20 20.27
C ASP A 29 4.23 -22.86 20.56
N LEU A 30 2.93 -22.90 20.90
CA LEU A 30 2.25 -22.07 21.92
C LEU A 30 0.74 -21.96 21.61
N SER A 31 0.00 -22.87 22.25
CA SER A 31 -1.26 -22.62 22.97
C SER A 31 -2.30 -21.68 22.34
N HIS A 32 -3.36 -22.30 21.82
CA HIS A 32 -4.69 -21.70 21.60
C HIS A 32 -5.22 -21.07 22.90
N ALA A 33 -4.98 -19.77 23.09
CA ALA A 33 -5.70 -18.95 24.05
C ALA A 33 -6.79 -18.17 23.29
N SER A 34 -8.04 -18.56 23.54
CA SER A 34 -9.25 -17.90 23.06
C SER A 34 -9.23 -16.41 23.40
N ILE A 35 -9.32 -15.58 22.36
CA ILE A 35 -9.78 -14.19 22.46
C ILE A 35 -10.92 -14.05 21.44
N GLU A 36 -12.09 -14.51 21.83
CA GLU A 36 -13.37 -14.12 21.22
C GLU A 36 -13.88 -12.93 22.04
N ASP A 37 -13.93 -11.73 21.43
CA ASP A 37 -14.94 -10.66 21.66
C ASP A 37 -14.42 -9.29 21.17
N ALA A 38 -14.51 -9.07 19.86
CA ALA A 38 -14.66 -7.73 19.25
C ALA A 38 -15.12 -7.83 17.77
N VAL A 39 -16.06 -8.72 17.45
CA VAL A 39 -16.70 -8.72 16.11
C VAL A 39 -17.88 -7.75 16.15
N CYS A 40 -17.60 -6.47 15.88
CA CYS A 40 -18.62 -5.44 15.71
C CYS A 40 -18.76 -5.07 14.22
N ASN A 41 -19.37 -6.00 13.47
CA ASN A 41 -20.33 -5.72 12.40
C ASN A 41 -19.96 -4.67 11.32
N THR A 42 -19.41 -5.15 10.20
CA THR A 42 -19.94 -5.08 8.80
C THR A 42 -18.76 -5.03 7.81
N ASP A 43 -18.08 -6.16 7.72
CA ASP A 43 -16.87 -6.42 6.94
C ASP A 43 -17.21 -6.62 5.46
N VAL A 44 -17.72 -5.56 4.82
CA VAL A 44 -17.94 -5.59 3.37
C VAL A 44 -16.72 -4.99 2.73
N ALA A 45 -15.95 -5.85 2.05
CA ALA A 45 -14.86 -5.41 1.20
C ALA A 45 -15.37 -4.36 0.22
N ARG A 46 -14.73 -3.19 0.23
CA ARG A 46 -15.03 -2.08 -0.69
C ARG A 46 -13.97 -2.05 -1.77
N THR A 47 -14.38 -1.56 -2.93
CA THR A 47 -13.45 -1.28 -4.02
C THR A 47 -12.98 0.17 -3.91
N ALA A 48 -11.67 0.38 -3.98
CA ALA A 48 -11.08 1.71 -4.06
C ALA A 48 -10.07 1.80 -5.21
N VAL A 49 -9.77 3.03 -5.62
CA VAL A 49 -8.75 3.35 -6.61
C VAL A 49 -7.69 4.20 -5.95
N LEU A 50 -6.47 3.69 -5.91
CA LEU A 50 -5.26 4.47 -5.61
C LEU A 50 -4.84 5.20 -6.87
N THR A 51 -4.67 6.51 -6.77
CA THR A 51 -4.07 7.34 -7.82
C THR A 51 -2.84 8.03 -7.24
N VAL A 52 -1.70 7.88 -7.90
CA VAL A 52 -0.44 8.55 -7.54
C VAL A 52 0.08 9.30 -8.75
N THR A 53 0.49 10.56 -8.58
CA THR A 53 1.11 11.39 -9.61
C THR A 53 2.29 12.18 -9.06
N GLY A 54 3.30 12.40 -9.90
CA GLY A 54 4.50 13.17 -9.58
C GLY A 54 5.39 12.56 -8.49
N MET A 55 5.30 11.24 -8.24
CA MET A 55 6.05 10.62 -7.14
C MET A 55 7.49 10.27 -7.55
N PRO A 56 8.50 10.65 -6.77
CA PRO A 56 9.87 10.17 -6.97
C PRO A 56 9.95 8.64 -6.94
N ARG A 57 10.75 8.06 -7.84
CA ARG A 57 10.89 6.60 -7.95
C ARG A 57 11.34 5.93 -6.64
N GLU A 58 12.12 6.59 -5.79
CA GLU A 58 12.59 6.00 -4.53
C GLU A 58 11.45 5.72 -3.54
N LEU A 59 10.32 6.44 -3.64
CA LEU A 59 9.18 6.28 -2.72
C LEU A 59 8.25 5.13 -3.09
N ARG A 60 8.47 4.48 -4.23
CA ARG A 60 7.70 3.31 -4.68
C ARG A 60 7.59 2.25 -3.59
N SER A 61 8.71 1.85 -3.01
CA SER A 61 8.77 0.79 -2.00
C SER A 61 8.00 1.17 -0.74
N ARG A 62 7.97 2.46 -0.38
CA ARG A 62 7.23 2.95 0.79
C ARG A 62 5.72 2.88 0.58
N VAL A 63 5.23 3.23 -0.62
CA VAL A 63 3.80 3.11 -0.94
C VAL A 63 3.38 1.63 -1.01
N GLU A 64 4.20 0.77 -1.61
CA GLU A 64 3.94 -0.68 -1.66
C GLU A 64 3.94 -1.30 -0.24
N ALA A 65 4.87 -0.88 0.63
CA ALA A 65 4.89 -1.31 2.03
C ALA A 65 3.66 -0.82 2.79
N ALA A 66 3.25 0.45 2.61
CA ALA A 66 2.04 0.98 3.22
C ALA A 66 0.80 0.20 2.78
N MET A 67 0.73 -0.20 1.50
CA MET A 67 -0.36 -1.04 0.99
C MET A 67 -0.40 -2.39 1.69
N SER A 68 0.74 -3.07 1.82
CA SER A 68 0.84 -4.37 2.49
C SER A 68 0.51 -4.32 4.00
N VAL A 69 0.75 -3.18 4.66
CA VAL A 69 0.53 -3.05 6.11
C VAL A 69 -0.87 -2.54 6.44
N CYS A 70 -1.39 -1.60 5.65
CA CYS A 70 -2.68 -0.98 5.92
C CYS A 70 -3.87 -1.74 5.31
N VAL A 71 -3.64 -2.55 4.27
CA VAL A 71 -4.66 -3.36 3.62
C VAL A 71 -4.26 -4.84 3.67
N PRO A 72 -4.27 -5.47 4.86
CA PRO A 72 -3.94 -6.88 5.02
C PRO A 72 -5.02 -7.83 4.47
N SER A 73 -6.26 -7.35 4.29
CA SER A 73 -7.34 -8.12 3.68
C SER A 73 -6.96 -8.71 2.32
N GLU A 74 -7.34 -9.98 2.09
CA GLU A 74 -7.11 -10.65 0.82
C GLU A 74 -7.82 -9.91 -0.32
N SER A 75 -7.11 -9.71 -1.43
CA SER A 75 -7.72 -9.04 -2.57
C SER A 75 -8.82 -9.90 -3.19
N GLN A 76 -10.01 -9.33 -3.31
CA GLN A 76 -11.16 -9.96 -3.96
C GLN A 76 -11.23 -9.64 -5.47
N LEU A 77 -10.20 -9.02 -6.03
CA LEU A 77 -10.09 -8.71 -7.45
C LEU A 77 -9.83 -9.98 -8.25
N SER A 78 -10.90 -10.70 -8.59
CA SER A 78 -10.85 -11.78 -9.57
C SER A 78 -11.54 -11.33 -10.84
N ILE A 79 -10.79 -11.23 -11.94
CA ILE A 79 -11.34 -10.91 -13.26
C ILE A 79 -11.40 -12.23 -14.04
N PRO A 80 -12.59 -12.83 -14.23
CA PRO A 80 -12.73 -14.09 -14.93
C PRO A 80 -12.22 -13.98 -16.38
N GLY A 81 -11.37 -14.92 -16.80
CA GLY A 81 -10.83 -14.95 -18.17
C GLY A 81 -9.65 -14.02 -18.41
N THR A 82 -9.16 -13.30 -17.40
CA THR A 82 -7.90 -12.56 -17.51
C THR A 82 -6.74 -13.52 -17.68
N ASN A 83 -5.93 -13.28 -18.70
CA ASN A 83 -4.71 -14.04 -18.92
C ASN A 83 -3.76 -13.79 -17.73
N PRO A 84 -3.32 -14.83 -17.01
CA PRO A 84 -2.43 -14.68 -15.86
C PRO A 84 -1.12 -13.95 -16.21
N LEU A 85 -0.65 -14.06 -17.46
CA LEU A 85 0.56 -13.38 -17.92
C LEU A 85 0.38 -11.86 -18.16
N THR A 86 -0.87 -11.40 -18.23
CA THR A 86 -1.21 -9.98 -18.43
C THR A 86 -2.10 -9.45 -17.29
N ALA A 87 -2.27 -10.23 -16.23
CA ALA A 87 -3.04 -9.82 -15.07
C ALA A 87 -2.22 -8.80 -14.27
N ASP A 88 -2.88 -7.75 -13.77
CA ASP A 88 -2.27 -6.77 -12.88
C ASP A 88 -2.16 -7.36 -11.46
N TRP A 89 -1.26 -8.32 -11.27
CA TRP A 89 -0.90 -8.87 -9.95
C TRP A 89 -0.03 -7.92 -9.12
N PHE A 90 0.56 -6.92 -9.78
CA PHE A 90 1.44 -5.95 -9.18
C PHE A 90 0.96 -4.54 -9.51
N THR A 91 1.34 -3.59 -8.67
CA THR A 91 1.12 -2.17 -8.93
C THR A 91 1.83 -1.76 -10.22
N SER A 92 1.02 -1.37 -11.22
CA SER A 92 1.49 -0.94 -12.53
C SER A 92 1.98 0.51 -12.47
N TRP A 93 3.27 0.69 -12.18
CA TRP A 93 3.93 2.00 -12.16
C TRP A 93 4.34 2.46 -13.56
N CYS A 94 3.94 3.67 -13.93
CA CYS A 94 4.30 4.30 -15.19
C CYS A 94 5.08 5.61 -14.96
N ARG A 95 5.85 6.05 -15.95
CA ARG A 95 6.49 7.37 -15.90
C ARG A 95 5.42 8.45 -15.98
N ASP A 96 5.48 9.42 -15.09
CA ASP A 96 4.57 10.55 -15.13
C ASP A 96 5.07 11.55 -16.17
N ARG A 97 4.36 11.66 -17.29
CA ARG A 97 4.71 12.60 -18.38
C ARG A 97 4.29 14.04 -18.07
N SER A 98 3.45 14.23 -17.05
CA SER A 98 2.95 15.54 -16.64
C SER A 98 4.09 16.43 -16.14
N SER A 99 5.17 15.84 -15.62
CA SER A 99 6.35 16.54 -15.11
C SER A 99 7.45 16.77 -16.16
N GLU A 100 7.37 16.15 -17.34
CA GLU A 100 8.36 16.36 -18.42
C GLU A 100 8.30 17.80 -18.98
N ALA A 101 7.20 18.53 -18.74
CA ALA A 101 7.00 19.90 -19.19
C ALA A 101 7.90 20.94 -18.47
N GLU A 102 8.45 20.62 -17.30
CA GLU A 102 9.15 21.60 -16.46
C GLU A 102 10.69 21.54 -16.57
N GLY A 103 11.27 20.74 -17.48
CA GLY A 103 12.68 20.87 -17.86
C GLY A 103 13.72 20.57 -16.76
N HIS A 104 13.31 19.97 -15.64
CA HIS A 104 14.22 19.65 -14.52
C HIS A 104 14.81 18.24 -14.69
N ASN A 105 16.12 18.17 -14.93
CA ASN A 105 16.92 16.95 -14.96
C ASN A 105 17.10 16.27 -13.57
N ALA A 106 16.09 16.26 -12.70
CA ALA A 106 16.32 16.00 -11.27
C ALA A 106 15.80 14.65 -10.71
N SER A 107 14.80 14.00 -11.30
CA SER A 107 14.37 12.64 -10.90
C SER A 107 13.29 12.11 -11.84
N VAL A 108 13.31 10.80 -12.12
CA VAL A 108 12.22 10.16 -12.87
C VAL A 108 11.01 10.10 -11.97
N LEU A 109 10.02 10.95 -12.23
CA LEU A 109 8.73 10.88 -11.55
C LEU A 109 7.88 9.75 -12.14
N ILE A 110 7.17 9.07 -11.26
CA ILE A 110 6.30 7.97 -11.58
C ILE A 110 4.91 8.22 -11.00
N GLY A 111 3.94 7.57 -11.62
CA GLY A 111 2.56 7.53 -11.15
C GLY A 111 2.00 6.13 -11.28
N CYS A 112 0.83 5.93 -10.72
CA CYS A 112 0.06 4.72 -10.91
C CYS A 112 -1.43 5.01 -10.74
N ARG A 113 -2.24 4.10 -11.29
CA ARG A 113 -3.66 4.04 -11.01
C ARG A 113 -4.03 2.58 -10.78
N GLN A 114 -4.18 2.21 -9.51
CA GLN A 114 -4.38 0.82 -9.09
C GLN A 114 -5.75 0.66 -8.45
N VAL A 115 -6.46 -0.41 -8.82
CA VAL A 115 -7.68 -0.82 -8.10
C VAL A 115 -7.29 -1.69 -6.92
N LEU A 116 -7.88 -1.42 -5.77
CA LEU A 116 -7.68 -2.11 -4.50
C LEU A 116 -9.03 -2.59 -3.95
N THR A 117 -8.98 -3.63 -3.15
CA THR A 117 -10.11 -4.12 -2.35
C THR A 117 -9.66 -4.30 -0.92
N GLY A 118 -10.47 -3.87 0.03
CA GLY A 118 -10.21 -4.03 1.45
C GLY A 118 -11.38 -3.53 2.26
N GLU A 119 -11.29 -3.65 3.58
CA GLU A 119 -12.28 -3.08 4.47
C GLU A 119 -12.27 -1.55 4.39
N ALA A 120 -13.42 -0.91 4.65
CA ALA A 120 -13.49 0.55 4.62
C ALA A 120 -12.52 1.22 5.62
N ALA A 121 -12.31 0.62 6.78
CA ALA A 121 -11.39 1.12 7.80
C ALA A 121 -9.91 1.00 7.37
N GLU A 122 -9.54 -0.11 6.74
CA GLU A 122 -8.21 -0.34 6.16
C GLU A 122 -7.89 0.66 5.05
N LEU A 123 -8.84 0.86 4.13
CA LEU A 123 -8.67 1.79 3.01
C LEU A 123 -8.56 3.24 3.48
N GLU A 124 -9.31 3.62 4.53
CA GLU A 124 -9.21 4.94 5.15
C GLU A 124 -7.86 5.13 5.86
N LEU A 125 -7.40 4.12 6.61
CA LEU A 125 -6.06 4.13 7.22
C LEU A 125 -4.96 4.27 6.16
N PHE A 126 -5.06 3.50 5.07
CA PHE A 126 -4.13 3.57 3.95
C PHE A 126 -4.14 4.96 3.30
N ASN A 127 -5.33 5.54 3.09
CA ASN A 127 -5.46 6.90 2.55
C ASN A 127 -4.73 7.93 3.42
N GLN A 128 -4.86 7.84 4.74
CA GLN A 128 -4.18 8.75 5.68
C GLN A 128 -2.65 8.62 5.62
N VAL A 129 -2.13 7.38 5.62
CA VAL A 129 -0.68 7.12 5.52
C VAL A 129 -0.11 7.65 4.20
N VAL A 130 -0.78 7.36 3.08
CA VAL A 130 -0.32 7.78 1.75
C VAL A 130 -0.44 9.29 1.57
N SER A 131 -1.48 9.92 2.12
CA SER A 131 -1.64 11.38 2.11
C SER A 131 -0.53 12.08 2.91
N ASP A 132 -0.14 11.53 4.06
CA ASP A 132 0.99 12.02 4.86
C ASP A 132 2.32 11.88 4.11
N LEU A 133 2.53 10.74 3.43
CA LEU A 133 3.70 10.52 2.57
C LEU A 133 3.76 11.55 1.42
N ALA A 134 2.62 11.76 0.77
CA ALA A 134 2.43 12.70 -0.33
C ALA A 134 2.76 14.13 0.09
N GLN A 135 2.21 14.57 1.24
CA GLN A 135 2.48 15.89 1.80
C GLN A 135 3.95 16.06 2.19
N THR A 136 4.56 15.05 2.81
CA THR A 136 5.95 15.10 3.27
C THR A 136 6.94 15.20 2.11
N HIS A 137 6.68 14.50 1.02
CA HIS A 137 7.59 14.39 -0.12
C HIS A 137 7.19 15.23 -1.35
N GLY A 138 6.07 15.94 -1.28
CA GLY A 138 5.63 16.88 -2.31
C GLY A 138 5.09 16.21 -3.59
N PHE A 139 4.48 15.04 -3.48
CA PHE A 139 3.77 14.39 -4.59
C PHE A 139 2.26 14.33 -4.31
N ILE A 140 1.48 13.84 -5.27
CA ILE A 140 0.02 13.71 -5.12
C ILE A 140 -0.33 12.24 -5.00
N ALA A 141 -1.10 11.90 -3.97
CA ALA A 141 -1.74 10.61 -3.90
C ALA A 141 -3.11 10.69 -3.24
N GLU A 142 -4.01 9.86 -3.74
CA GLU A 142 -5.41 9.80 -3.32
C GLU A 142 -5.88 8.35 -3.38
N VAL A 143 -6.60 7.92 -2.34
CA VAL A 143 -7.35 6.66 -2.35
C VAL A 143 -8.84 7.00 -2.34
N ARG A 144 -9.54 6.59 -3.39
CA ARG A 144 -10.97 6.88 -3.54
C ARG A 144 -11.79 5.61 -3.59
N ILE A 145 -12.75 5.47 -2.68
CA ILE A 145 -13.74 4.39 -2.71
C ILE A 145 -14.68 4.61 -3.91
N VAL A 146 -14.93 3.55 -4.69
CA VAL A 146 -15.71 3.58 -5.94
C VAL A 146 -16.94 2.65 -5.92
N ASP A 147 -17.24 2.08 -4.75
CA ASP A 147 -18.39 1.22 -4.48
C ASP A 147 -19.69 2.02 -4.28
#